data_AF-F9FM53-F1
#
_entry.id   AF-F9FM53-F1
#
_cell.length_a   1.000
_cell.length_b   1.000
_cell.length_c   1.000
_cell.angle_alpha   90.00
_cell.angle_beta   90.00
_cell.angle_gamma   90.00
#
_symmetry.space_group_name_H-M   'P 1'
#
loop_
_entity.id
_entity.type
_entity.pdbx_description
1 polymer ?
#
loop_
_entity_poly.entity_id
_entity_poly.type
_entity_poly.pdbx_seq_one_letter_code
_entity_poly.pdbx_strand_id
1 'polypeptide(L)'
;MSDFRFPEFDDLPTVQGQPKGCLWGFFDVDGEKDQLGTLRLLTEEVVRKAKDEIQTGVRVQLDWPLHNVEYPGFGRIPLQHDIKDLAEEGYVGFDDVITLNTQSSSQWDGLKHWGSQKSSLYYNGWTHAQLKTSNNLGIHNWCDNGGIAGRAVLIDWVRFYSSFMKSKLKA
;
A
#
# COMPACT_ATOMS: atom_id res chain seq x y z
N MET A 1 4.29 17.88 -17.34
CA MET A 1 3.72 17.93 -15.97
C MET A 1 2.28 17.50 -16.09
N SER A 2 1.94 16.28 -15.67
CA SER A 2 0.53 15.89 -15.55
C SER A 2 0.06 16.36 -14.18
N ASP A 3 -0.36 17.62 -14.09
CA ASP A 3 -1.10 18.10 -12.93
C ASP A 3 -2.47 17.43 -12.96
N PHE A 4 -2.63 16.38 -12.15
CA PHE A 4 -3.95 15.78 -11.97
C PHE A 4 -4.88 16.83 -11.35
N ARG A 5 -5.84 17.30 -12.13
CA ARG A 5 -6.92 18.15 -11.65
C ARG A 5 -8.12 17.28 -11.36
N PHE A 6 -8.48 17.21 -10.09
CA PHE A 6 -9.66 16.49 -9.64
C PHE A 6 -10.86 17.45 -9.66
N PRO A 7 -12.00 17.05 -10.23
CA PRO A 7 -13.24 17.77 -10.00
C PRO A 7 -13.64 17.66 -8.53
N GLU A 8 -14.54 18.54 -8.10
CA GLU A 8 -15.18 18.42 -6.78
C GLU A 8 -15.87 17.06 -6.64
N PHE A 9 -16.01 16.56 -5.41
CA PHE A 9 -16.57 15.24 -5.16
C PHE A 9 -17.96 15.06 -5.81
N ASP A 10 -18.76 16.13 -5.81
CA ASP A 10 -20.10 16.10 -6.37
C ASP A 10 -20.14 16.08 -7.90
N ASP A 11 -19.06 16.54 -8.54
CA ASP A 11 -18.88 16.67 -9.98
C ASP A 11 -18.03 15.53 -10.58
N LEU A 12 -17.66 14.53 -9.77
CA LEU A 12 -16.90 13.38 -10.26
C LEU A 12 -17.68 12.64 -11.36
N PRO A 13 -16.99 12.18 -12.43
CA PRO A 13 -17.64 11.44 -13.49
C PRO A 13 -18.28 10.15 -12.94
N THR A 14 -19.41 9.76 -13.52
CA THR A 14 -20.08 8.52 -13.13
C THR A 14 -19.41 7.33 -13.79
N VAL A 15 -19.01 6.35 -12.98
CA VAL A 15 -18.58 5.03 -13.46
C VAL A 15 -19.78 4.09 -13.42
N GLN A 16 -20.24 3.64 -14.58
CA GLN A 16 -21.44 2.81 -14.71
C GLN A 16 -21.38 1.58 -13.80
N GLY A 17 -22.43 1.39 -13.00
CA GLY A 17 -22.54 0.24 -12.07
C GLY A 17 -21.70 0.36 -10.79
N GLN A 18 -21.03 1.48 -10.56
CA GLN A 18 -20.23 1.75 -9.35
C GLN A 18 -20.87 2.87 -8.51
N PRO A 19 -20.60 2.93 -7.19
CA PRO A 19 -21.09 4.01 -6.34
C PRO A 19 -20.45 5.37 -6.70
N LYS A 20 -21.12 6.47 -6.32
CA LYS A 20 -20.58 7.83 -6.43
C LYS A 20 -19.21 7.90 -5.74
N GLY A 21 -18.25 8.58 -6.38
CA GLY A 21 -16.87 8.67 -5.90
C GLY A 21 -15.93 7.61 -6.47
N CYS A 22 -16.41 6.66 -7.28
CA CYS A 22 -15.54 5.76 -8.03
C CYS A 22 -14.81 6.53 -9.15
N LEU A 23 -13.48 6.42 -9.20
CA LEU A 23 -12.61 7.06 -10.19
C LEU A 23 -11.91 6.07 -11.12
N TRP A 24 -12.54 4.92 -11.39
CA TRP A 24 -12.02 3.99 -12.40
C TRP A 24 -12.01 4.66 -13.78
N GLY A 25 -10.97 4.40 -14.57
CA GLY A 25 -10.72 5.10 -15.82
C GLY A 25 -10.02 6.45 -15.69
N PHE A 26 -9.97 7.06 -14.50
CA PHE A 26 -9.39 8.42 -14.34
C PHE A 26 -7.89 8.46 -14.65
N PHE A 27 -7.19 7.37 -14.36
CA PHE A 27 -5.76 7.24 -14.53
C PHE A 27 -5.37 6.43 -15.78
N ASP A 28 -6.35 6.03 -16.58
CA ASP A 28 -6.11 5.29 -17.82
C ASP A 28 -5.38 6.19 -18.82
N VAL A 29 -4.47 5.60 -19.59
CA VAL A 29 -3.66 6.30 -20.59
C VAL A 29 -3.84 5.57 -21.91
N ASP A 30 -4.19 6.31 -22.96
CA ASP A 30 -4.34 5.76 -24.32
C ASP A 30 -5.28 4.54 -24.42
N GLY A 31 -6.31 4.51 -23.57
CA GLY A 31 -7.29 3.42 -23.52
C GLY A 31 -6.82 2.18 -22.75
N GLU A 32 -5.59 2.18 -22.25
CA GLU A 32 -5.06 1.13 -21.39
C GLU A 32 -5.45 1.35 -19.93
N LYS A 33 -5.94 0.27 -19.31
CA LYS A 33 -6.37 0.29 -17.92
C LYS A 33 -5.21 0.54 -16.99
N ASP A 34 -5.37 1.52 -16.12
CA ASP A 34 -4.40 1.76 -15.06
C ASP A 34 -4.29 0.57 -14.09
N GLN A 35 -3.09 0.41 -13.52
CA GLN A 35 -2.75 -0.60 -12.54
C GLN A 35 -2.04 -0.04 -11.28
N LEU A 36 -1.86 1.29 -11.20
CA LEU A 36 -1.15 1.96 -10.10
C LEU A 36 -2.09 2.71 -9.15
N GLY A 37 -3.27 3.09 -9.61
CA GLY A 37 -4.21 3.91 -8.87
C GLY A 37 -3.60 5.24 -8.44
N THR A 38 -3.84 5.61 -7.19
CA THR A 38 -3.37 6.89 -6.63
C THR A 38 -1.85 6.99 -6.49
N LEU A 39 -1.08 5.91 -6.69
CA LEU A 39 0.38 6.01 -6.77
C LEU A 39 0.85 6.88 -7.94
N ARG A 40 0.01 7.09 -8.96
CA ARG A 40 0.28 8.09 -10.00
C ARG A 40 0.41 9.52 -9.49
N LEU A 41 -0.12 9.82 -8.32
CA LEU A 41 0.04 11.12 -7.67
C LEU A 41 1.47 11.38 -7.18
N LEU A 42 2.29 10.33 -7.05
CA LEU A 42 3.71 10.43 -6.74
C LEU A 42 4.49 10.80 -8.01
N THR A 43 4.21 11.98 -8.57
CA THR A 43 4.94 12.51 -9.71
C THR A 43 6.39 12.85 -9.32
N GLU A 44 7.30 12.90 -10.29
CA GLU A 44 8.71 13.26 -10.05
C GLU A 44 8.85 14.57 -9.25
N GLU A 45 7.99 15.55 -9.50
CA GLU A 45 8.00 16.81 -8.76
C GLU A 45 7.55 16.63 -7.30
N VAL A 46 6.48 15.87 -7.07
CA VAL A 46 5.97 15.59 -5.71
C VAL A 46 7.03 14.83 -4.91
N VAL A 47 7.64 13.80 -5.49
CA VAL A 47 8.72 13.04 -4.86
C VAL A 47 9.93 13.94 -4.59
N ARG A 48 10.33 14.77 -5.55
CA ARG A 48 11.46 15.70 -5.38
C ARG A 48 11.22 16.70 -4.25
N LYS A 49 10.00 17.24 -4.11
CA LYS A 49 9.64 18.18 -3.03
C LYS A 49 9.70 17.55 -1.64
N ALA A 50 9.50 16.23 -1.53
CA ALA A 50 9.59 15.54 -0.24
C ALA A 50 10.97 15.65 0.43
N LYS A 51 12.04 15.89 -0.34
CA LYS A 51 13.39 16.09 0.21
C LYS A 51 13.46 17.29 1.16
N ASP A 52 12.62 18.30 0.95
CA ASP A 52 12.65 19.56 1.70
C ASP A 52 12.17 19.34 3.16
N GLU A 53 11.50 18.22 3.44
CA GLU A 53 11.06 17.81 4.77
C GLU A 53 12.22 17.22 5.62
N ILE A 54 13.34 16.83 5.00
CA ILE A 54 14.49 16.24 5.69
C ILE A 54 15.36 17.36 6.27
N GLN A 55 15.06 17.80 7.49
CA GLN A 55 15.76 18.92 8.14
C GLN A 55 16.74 18.51 9.24
N THR A 56 16.47 17.42 9.97
CA THR A 56 17.23 17.03 11.16
C THR A 56 18.01 15.73 11.02
N GLY A 57 17.70 14.93 9.99
CA GLY A 57 18.28 13.59 9.81
C GLY A 57 17.77 12.54 10.81
N VAL A 58 16.81 12.86 11.67
CA VAL A 58 16.17 11.87 12.57
C VAL A 58 15.40 10.85 11.75
N ARG A 59 15.54 9.57 12.12
CA ARG A 59 14.85 8.44 11.49
C ARG A 59 13.99 7.72 12.52
N VAL A 60 12.79 7.32 12.11
CA VAL A 60 11.85 6.54 12.91
C VAL A 60 11.47 5.32 12.09
N GLN A 61 11.69 4.12 12.64
CA GLN A 61 11.31 2.87 11.99
C GLN A 61 9.83 2.58 12.23
N LEU A 62 9.07 2.40 11.14
CA LEU A 62 7.63 2.12 11.19
C LEU A 62 7.30 0.65 11.02
N ASP A 63 8.28 -0.16 10.61
CA ASP A 63 8.11 -1.61 10.49
C ASP A 63 8.03 -2.26 11.87
N TRP A 64 7.02 -3.10 12.02
CA TRP A 64 6.92 -4.00 13.15
C TRP A 64 7.75 -5.26 12.86
N PRO A 65 8.52 -5.80 13.84
CA PRO A 65 9.25 -7.04 13.65
C PRO A 65 8.35 -8.16 13.12
N LEU A 66 8.82 -8.85 12.07
CA LEU A 66 8.05 -9.88 11.37
C LEU A 66 7.54 -11.01 12.29
N HIS A 67 8.26 -11.29 13.38
CA HIS A 67 7.92 -12.35 14.34
C HIS A 67 6.87 -11.95 15.37
N ASN A 68 6.47 -10.67 15.43
CA ASN A 68 5.58 -10.22 16.49
C ASN A 68 4.11 -10.65 16.31
N VAL A 69 3.72 -11.07 15.10
CA VAL A 69 2.41 -11.71 14.88
C VAL A 69 2.55 -13.21 15.14
N GLU A 70 2.50 -13.59 16.42
CA GLU A 70 2.63 -15.00 16.84
C GLU A 70 1.46 -15.87 16.34
N TYR A 71 0.26 -15.30 16.30
CA TYR A 71 -0.96 -15.98 15.84
C TYR A 71 -1.65 -15.19 14.73
N PRO A 72 -1.23 -15.35 13.46
CA PRO A 72 -1.86 -14.66 12.34
C PRO A 72 -3.34 -15.04 12.19
N GLY A 73 -4.18 -14.02 12.02
CA GLY A 73 -5.61 -14.20 11.78
C GLY A 73 -5.93 -14.76 10.38
N PHE A 74 -7.20 -15.04 10.14
CA PHE A 74 -7.74 -15.41 8.81
C PHE A 74 -7.11 -16.67 8.19
N GLY A 75 -6.63 -17.61 9.03
CA GLY A 75 -6.02 -18.85 8.57
C GLY A 75 -4.64 -18.67 7.91
N ARG A 76 -3.98 -17.53 8.13
CA ARG A 76 -2.64 -17.26 7.62
C ARG A 76 -1.60 -18.09 8.37
N ILE A 77 -0.54 -18.49 7.67
CA ILE A 77 0.59 -19.19 8.28
C ILE A 77 1.41 -18.26 9.19
N PRO A 78 1.97 -18.77 10.30
CA PRO A 78 2.97 -18.05 11.09
C PRO A 78 4.26 -17.82 10.29
N LEU A 79 5.06 -16.84 10.71
CA LEU A 79 6.41 -16.64 10.18
C LEU A 79 7.27 -17.88 10.45
N GLN A 80 7.99 -18.34 9.43
CA GLN A 80 9.07 -19.30 9.56
C GLN A 80 10.36 -18.65 9.08
N HIS A 81 11.42 -18.78 9.88
CA HIS A 81 12.73 -18.20 9.61
C HIS A 81 13.80 -19.22 9.93
N ASP A 82 14.45 -19.71 8.88
CA ASP A 82 15.53 -20.69 8.95
C ASP A 82 16.85 -20.01 8.55
N ILE A 83 17.90 -20.21 9.35
CA ILE A 83 19.24 -19.69 9.07
C ILE A 83 20.07 -20.85 8.50
N LYS A 84 20.56 -20.68 7.27
CA LYS A 84 21.41 -21.64 6.59
C LYS A 84 22.88 -21.28 6.81
N ASP A 85 23.63 -22.19 7.44
CA ASP A 85 25.08 -22.11 7.50
C ASP A 85 25.69 -22.52 6.15
N LEU A 86 26.56 -21.68 5.58
CA LEU A 86 27.19 -21.91 4.29
C LEU A 86 28.52 -22.70 4.37
N ALA A 87 28.90 -23.15 5.57
CA ALA A 87 30.11 -23.94 5.78
C ALA A 87 30.11 -25.24 4.98
N GLU A 88 28.95 -25.86 4.79
CA GLU A 88 28.81 -27.09 3.98
C GLU A 88 29.09 -26.84 2.49
N GLU A 89 28.89 -25.61 2.00
CA GLU A 89 29.29 -25.19 0.66
C GLU A 89 30.73 -24.63 0.59
N GLY A 90 31.47 -24.66 1.70
CA GLY A 90 32.87 -24.21 1.78
C GLY A 90 33.04 -22.70 1.96
N TYR A 91 32.00 -21.97 2.36
CA TYR A 91 32.05 -20.54 2.63
C TYR A 91 31.97 -20.23 4.12
N VAL A 92 32.43 -19.04 4.53
CA VAL A 92 32.19 -18.50 5.87
C VAL A 92 31.08 -17.47 5.75
N GLY A 93 29.84 -17.90 5.98
CA GLY A 93 28.66 -17.04 5.83
C GLY A 93 27.37 -17.74 6.25
N PHE A 94 26.31 -16.94 6.37
CA PHE A 94 24.96 -17.41 6.65
C PHE A 94 23.99 -16.78 5.66
N ASP A 95 23.00 -17.55 5.21
CA ASP A 95 21.84 -17.08 4.46
C ASP A 95 20.56 -17.28 5.29
N ASP A 96 19.53 -16.48 5.01
CA ASP A 96 18.21 -16.62 5.64
C ASP A 96 17.18 -17.16 4.64
N VAL A 97 16.37 -18.11 5.07
CA VAL A 97 15.16 -18.55 4.36
C VAL A 97 13.95 -18.12 5.18
N ILE A 98 13.09 -17.30 4.57
CA ILE A 98 11.88 -16.81 5.20
C ILE A 98 10.67 -17.32 4.44
N THR A 99 9.80 -18.04 5.14
CA THR A 99 8.45 -18.36 4.66
C THR A 99 7.45 -17.54 5.44
N LEU A 100 6.70 -16.69 4.73
CA LEU A 100 5.72 -15.80 5.34
C LEU A 100 4.46 -15.68 4.48
N ASN A 101 3.34 -15.37 5.15
CA ASN A 101 2.24 -14.71 4.49
C ASN A 101 2.53 -13.20 4.46
N THR A 102 2.41 -12.57 3.29
CA THR A 102 2.74 -11.14 3.12
C THR A 102 1.76 -10.19 3.81
N GLN A 103 0.71 -10.70 4.45
CA GLN A 103 -0.24 -9.97 5.27
C GLN A 103 -0.08 -10.23 6.79
N SER A 104 1.13 -10.59 7.24
CA SER A 104 1.41 -10.98 8.64
C SER A 104 2.41 -10.09 9.39
N SER A 105 2.58 -8.82 8.99
CA SER A 105 3.30 -7.78 9.77
C SER A 105 2.99 -6.39 9.18
N SER A 106 3.80 -5.35 9.45
CA SER A 106 3.78 -4.11 8.67
C SER A 106 3.82 -4.43 7.17
N GLN A 107 2.85 -3.91 6.43
CA GLN A 107 2.55 -4.37 5.08
C GLN A 107 1.93 -3.26 4.22
N TRP A 108 1.94 -3.50 2.92
CA TRP A 108 1.12 -2.79 1.94
C TRP A 108 0.12 -3.75 1.30
N ASP A 109 -1.12 -3.32 1.19
CA ASP A 109 -2.16 -4.07 0.49
C ASP A 109 -2.26 -3.59 -0.96
N GLY A 110 -1.82 -4.43 -1.89
CA GLY A 110 -1.89 -4.14 -3.33
C GLY A 110 -3.33 -4.01 -3.84
N LEU A 111 -3.51 -3.43 -5.04
CA LEU A 111 -4.84 -3.25 -5.65
C LEU A 111 -5.56 -4.58 -5.96
N LYS A 112 -4.81 -5.69 -6.00
CA LYS A 112 -5.31 -7.07 -6.11
C LYS A 112 -5.73 -7.69 -4.77
N HIS A 113 -5.33 -7.13 -3.63
CA HIS A 113 -5.50 -7.76 -2.31
C HIS A 113 -6.97 -8.01 -1.98
N TRP A 114 -7.83 -7.02 -2.22
CA TRP A 114 -9.24 -7.09 -1.83
C TRP A 114 -10.17 -6.53 -2.90
N GLY A 115 -10.98 -7.41 -3.49
CA GLY A 115 -12.03 -7.04 -4.43
C GLY A 115 -13.35 -6.75 -3.72
N SER A 116 -14.26 -6.07 -4.43
CA SER A 116 -15.64 -5.91 -4.00
C SER A 116 -16.33 -7.27 -3.92
N GLN A 117 -16.78 -7.66 -2.72
CA GLN A 117 -17.47 -8.93 -2.51
C GLN A 117 -18.84 -8.98 -3.21
N LYS A 118 -19.50 -7.83 -3.40
CA LYS A 118 -20.81 -7.75 -4.05
C LYS A 118 -20.73 -7.93 -5.57
N SER A 119 -19.72 -7.35 -6.20
CA SER A 119 -19.57 -7.34 -7.67
C SER A 119 -18.51 -8.28 -8.19
N SER A 120 -17.67 -8.87 -7.33
CA SER A 120 -16.48 -9.64 -7.71
C SER A 120 -15.52 -8.89 -8.65
N LEU A 121 -15.49 -7.56 -8.50
CA LEU A 121 -14.62 -6.66 -9.25
C LEU A 121 -13.53 -6.07 -8.36
N TYR A 122 -12.38 -5.84 -8.96
CA TYR A 122 -11.21 -5.18 -8.39
C TYR A 122 -11.07 -3.79 -9.01
N TYR A 123 -10.04 -3.05 -8.59
CA TYR A 123 -9.70 -1.74 -9.18
C TYR A 123 -9.83 -1.76 -10.71
N ASN A 124 -10.39 -0.71 -11.29
CA ASN A 124 -10.59 -0.52 -12.72
C ASN A 124 -11.37 -1.65 -13.44
N GLY A 125 -12.27 -2.32 -12.71
CA GLY A 125 -13.19 -3.31 -13.26
C GLY A 125 -12.54 -4.63 -13.64
N TRP A 126 -11.35 -4.93 -13.13
CA TRP A 126 -10.75 -6.24 -13.27
C TRP A 126 -11.60 -7.30 -12.59
N THR A 127 -11.93 -8.38 -13.29
CA THR A 127 -12.70 -9.49 -12.72
C THR A 127 -11.79 -10.43 -11.94
N HIS A 128 -12.34 -11.13 -10.96
CA HIS A 128 -11.61 -12.16 -10.22
C HIS A 128 -10.99 -13.23 -11.16
N ALA A 129 -11.72 -13.66 -12.19
CA ALA A 129 -11.24 -14.67 -13.14
C ALA A 129 -10.01 -14.20 -13.93
N GLN A 130 -10.00 -12.95 -14.40
CA GLN A 130 -8.84 -12.37 -15.11
C GLN A 130 -7.61 -12.26 -14.20
N LEU A 131 -7.82 -11.95 -12.92
CA LEU A 131 -6.73 -11.77 -11.96
C LEU A 131 -6.13 -13.09 -11.45
N LYS A 132 -6.86 -14.20 -11.54
CA LYS A 132 -6.32 -15.54 -11.22
C LYS A 132 -5.20 -15.97 -12.16
N THR A 133 -5.26 -15.54 -13.43
CA THR A 133 -4.36 -16.00 -14.49
C THR A 133 -3.42 -14.93 -14.99
N SER A 134 -3.43 -13.73 -14.40
CA SER A 134 -2.57 -12.62 -14.78
C SER A 134 -1.83 -12.05 -13.59
N ASN A 135 -0.73 -11.36 -13.86
CA ASN A 135 0.00 -10.59 -12.86
C ASN A 135 -0.56 -9.17 -12.67
N ASN A 136 -1.64 -8.81 -13.38
CA ASN A 136 -2.21 -7.47 -13.28
C ASN A 136 -2.60 -7.11 -11.84
N LEU A 137 -2.50 -5.81 -11.54
CA LEU A 137 -2.69 -5.21 -10.21
C LEU A 137 -1.74 -5.73 -9.12
N GLY A 138 -0.67 -6.42 -9.51
CA GLY A 138 0.37 -6.90 -8.59
C GLY A 138 1.27 -5.78 -8.09
N ILE A 139 1.87 -5.98 -6.91
CA ILE A 139 2.78 -5.00 -6.27
C ILE A 139 4.06 -4.76 -7.08
N HIS A 140 4.49 -5.68 -7.95
CA HIS A 140 5.64 -5.44 -8.83
C HIS A 140 5.44 -4.20 -9.72
N ASN A 141 4.21 -3.90 -10.17
CA ASN A 141 3.91 -2.68 -10.89
C ASN A 141 4.28 -1.42 -10.09
N TRP A 142 4.13 -1.48 -8.75
CA TRP A 142 4.51 -0.37 -7.87
C TRP A 142 6.03 -0.24 -7.82
N CYS A 143 6.74 -1.36 -7.68
CA CYS A 143 8.20 -1.40 -7.68
C CYS A 143 8.78 -0.87 -9.00
N ASP A 144 8.24 -1.32 -10.14
CA ASP A 144 8.66 -0.89 -11.48
C ASP A 144 8.40 0.61 -11.71
N ASN A 145 7.42 1.18 -11.01
CA ASN A 145 7.14 2.63 -10.99
C ASN A 145 8.00 3.41 -9.97
N GLY A 146 9.01 2.77 -9.35
CA GLY A 146 9.89 3.41 -8.36
C GLY A 146 9.43 3.28 -6.90
N GLY A 147 8.43 2.44 -6.63
CA GLY A 147 7.92 2.15 -5.30
C GLY A 147 7.09 3.30 -4.71
N ILE A 148 7.01 3.33 -3.38
CA ILE A 148 6.32 4.38 -2.63
C ILE A 148 7.38 5.30 -2.04
N ALA A 149 7.65 6.40 -2.72
CA ALA A 149 8.55 7.44 -2.27
C ALA A 149 7.84 8.80 -2.37
N GLY A 150 7.96 9.63 -1.33
CA GLY A 150 7.30 10.93 -1.30
C GLY A 150 7.15 11.45 0.12
N ARG A 151 6.24 12.41 0.29
CA ARG A 151 5.94 12.99 1.60
C ARG A 151 4.88 12.17 2.32
N ALA A 152 5.13 11.86 3.58
CA ALA A 152 4.14 11.30 4.50
C ALA A 152 3.73 12.34 5.54
N VAL A 153 2.50 12.22 6.04
CA VAL A 153 1.97 13.07 7.12
C VAL A 153 1.43 12.16 8.21
N LEU A 154 1.93 12.30 9.44
CA LEU A 154 1.38 11.60 10.60
C LEU A 154 0.19 12.39 11.16
N ILE A 155 -0.97 11.74 11.23
CA ILE A 155 -2.16 12.27 11.89
C ILE A 155 -2.33 11.52 13.22
N ASP A 156 -1.98 12.17 14.33
CA ASP A 156 -2.06 11.59 15.67
C ASP A 156 -3.48 11.70 16.26
N TRP A 157 -4.32 10.75 15.86
CA TRP A 157 -5.71 10.70 16.30
C TRP A 157 -5.87 10.40 17.80
N VAL A 158 -5.00 9.55 18.35
CA VAL A 158 -5.07 9.15 19.76
C VAL A 158 -4.83 10.35 20.66
N ARG A 159 -3.81 11.16 20.36
CA ARG A 159 -3.54 12.39 21.11
C ARG A 159 -4.66 13.40 20.94
N PHE A 160 -5.16 13.61 19.72
CA PHE A 160 -6.30 14.49 19.46
C PHE A 160 -7.50 14.11 20.33
N TYR A 161 -7.95 12.85 20.23
CA TYR A 161 -9.14 12.37 20.94
C TYR A 161 -8.95 12.42 22.46
N SER A 162 -7.79 12.00 22.96
CA SER A 162 -7.48 12.03 24.39
C SER A 162 -7.46 13.46 24.96
N SER A 163 -6.99 14.44 24.19
CA SER A 163 -7.00 15.85 24.59
C SER A 163 -8.41 16.44 24.59
N PHE A 164 -9.24 16.07 23.60
CA PHE A 164 -10.62 16.51 23.48
C PHE A 164 -11.51 15.96 24.60
N MET A 165 -11.36 14.68 24.95
CA MET A 165 -12.11 14.10 26.06
C MET A 165 -11.72 14.72 27.41
N LYS A 166 -10.43 15.02 27.62
CA LYS A 166 -9.95 15.69 28.83
C LYS A 166 -10.48 17.11 28.99
N SER A 167 -10.71 17.85 27.90
CA SER A 167 -11.31 19.19 27.98
C SER A 167 -12.80 19.15 28.28
N LYS A 168 -13.52 18.12 27.81
CA LYS A 168 -14.95 17.92 28.12
C LYS A 168 -15.24 17.44 29.55
N LEU A 169 -14.32 16.70 30.18
CA LEU A 169 -14.45 16.26 31.57
C LEU A 169 -14.11 17.34 32.61
N LYS A 170 -13.59 18.49 32.18
CA LYS A 170 -13.30 19.65 33.03
C LYS A 170 -14.35 20.77 32.94
N ALA A 171 -15.43 20.55 32.19
CA ALA A 171 -16.56 21.47 32.03
C ALA A 171 -17.77 20.96 32.80
#